data_AF-A0A3M1JKE4-F1
#
_entry.id   AF-A0A3M1JKE4-F1
#
_cell.length_a   1.000
_cell.length_b   1.000
_cell.length_c   1.000
_cell.angle_alpha   90.00
_cell.angle_beta   90.00
_cell.angle_gamma   90.00
#
_symmetry.space_group_name_H-M   'P 1'
#
loop_
_entity.id
_entity.type
_entity.pdbx_description
1 polymer ?
#
loop_
_entity_poly.entity_id
_entity_poly.type
_entity_poly.pdbx_seq_one_letter_code
_entity_poly.pdbx_strand_id
1 'polypeptide(L)'
;MTYADAGVDISKAEEATKRFKKYVKATRTNLVLSDVGLFGGMIRFPKNMYKEPVLVASTDGVGTKLKVAYKMGIHDTIGQDLVNHCVNDILVQGAKPLFFLDYIGTGKLEPGVIADIVKGLAKACRENNCALIGGETAEMPGIYSNNEYDLASCIVGVVERSKIIDGSKIKAGDSIIGLPSSG
;
A
#
# COMPACT_ATOMS: atom_id res chain seq x y z
N MET A 1 -8.54 -29.40 14.19
CA MET A 1 -7.97 -28.13 13.72
C MET A 1 -8.84 -27.58 12.62
N THR A 2 -9.83 -26.78 13.02
CA THR A 2 -10.59 -25.93 12.12
C THR A 2 -9.78 -24.65 11.85
N TYR A 3 -10.09 -23.94 10.76
CA TYR A 3 -9.52 -22.61 10.48
C TYR A 3 -9.84 -21.59 11.61
N ALA A 4 -10.93 -21.83 12.35
CA ALA A 4 -11.30 -21.06 13.53
C ALA A 4 -10.39 -21.39 14.74
N ASP A 5 -9.88 -22.62 14.86
CA ASP A 5 -8.93 -23.00 15.91
C ASP A 5 -7.57 -22.29 15.76
N ALA A 6 -7.29 -21.71 14.58
CA ALA A 6 -6.13 -20.86 14.31
C ALA A 6 -6.35 -19.37 14.65
N GLY A 7 -7.53 -19.01 15.18
CA GLY A 7 -7.84 -17.64 15.64
C GLY A 7 -8.47 -16.74 14.58
N VAL A 8 -8.94 -17.28 13.44
CA VAL A 8 -9.51 -16.46 12.36
C VAL A 8 -11.04 -16.43 12.45
N ASP A 9 -11.59 -15.27 12.85
CA ASP A 9 -13.03 -15.00 12.77
C ASP A 9 -13.42 -14.57 11.35
N ILE A 10 -13.83 -15.56 10.55
CA ILE A 10 -14.24 -15.38 9.14
C ILE A 10 -15.36 -14.32 9.02
N SER A 11 -16.27 -14.24 9.99
CA SER A 11 -17.39 -13.30 9.95
C SER A 11 -16.93 -11.84 10.02
N LYS A 12 -15.91 -11.56 10.85
CA LYS A 12 -15.32 -10.23 10.96
C LYS A 12 -14.48 -9.87 9.75
N ALA A 13 -13.76 -10.82 9.17
CA ALA A 13 -13.02 -10.61 7.93
C ALA A 13 -13.97 -10.25 6.77
N GLU A 14 -15.11 -10.93 6.66
CA GLU A 14 -16.16 -10.59 5.70
C GLU A 14 -16.77 -9.21 5.95
N GLU A 15 -17.01 -8.86 7.23
CA GLU A 15 -17.52 -7.55 7.60
C GLU A 15 -16.54 -6.42 7.21
N ALA A 16 -15.26 -6.58 7.55
CA ALA A 16 -14.20 -5.66 7.17
C ALA A 16 -14.18 -5.48 5.65
N THR A 17 -14.20 -6.59 4.91
CA THR A 17 -14.23 -6.60 3.44
C THR A 17 -15.43 -5.80 2.90
N LYS A 18 -16.63 -6.02 3.43
CA LYS A 18 -17.83 -5.26 3.03
C LYS A 18 -17.64 -3.75 3.25
N ARG A 19 -17.03 -3.35 4.36
CA ARG A 19 -16.79 -1.93 4.72
C ARG A 19 -15.80 -1.27 3.76
N PHE A 20 -14.67 -1.91 3.46
CA PHE A 20 -13.61 -1.27 2.67
C PHE A 20 -13.70 -1.49 1.16
N LYS A 21 -14.53 -2.42 0.67
CA LYS A 21 -14.63 -2.76 -0.77
C LYS A 21 -14.86 -1.53 -1.66
N LYS A 22 -15.63 -0.55 -1.19
CA LYS A 22 -15.87 0.71 -1.92
C LYS A 22 -14.60 1.56 -2.07
N TYR A 23 -13.72 1.56 -1.08
CA TYR A 23 -12.48 2.33 -1.12
C TYR A 23 -11.50 1.71 -2.12
N VAL A 24 -11.31 0.39 -2.07
CA VAL A 24 -10.47 -0.34 -3.02
C VAL A 24 -10.98 -0.13 -4.46
N LYS A 25 -12.30 -0.26 -4.69
CA LYS A 25 -12.90 0.01 -6.01
C LYS A 25 -12.64 1.42 -6.52
N ALA A 26 -12.57 2.41 -5.65
CA ALA A 26 -12.30 3.80 -6.04
C ALA A 26 -10.84 4.03 -6.50
N THR A 27 -9.92 3.10 -6.26
CA THR A 27 -8.53 3.17 -6.76
C THR A 27 -8.37 2.61 -8.18
N ARG A 28 -9.41 1.97 -8.73
CA ARG A 28 -9.30 1.23 -9.98
C ARG A 28 -8.91 2.15 -11.14
N THR A 29 -7.87 1.75 -11.86
CA THR A 29 -7.50 2.35 -13.14
C THR A 29 -8.04 1.51 -14.30
N ASN A 30 -7.97 2.03 -15.52
CA ASN A 30 -8.27 1.30 -16.75
C ASN A 30 -7.28 0.14 -17.06
N LEU A 31 -6.28 -0.04 -16.21
CA LEU A 31 -5.31 -1.14 -16.29
C LEU A 31 -5.74 -2.33 -15.43
N VAL A 32 -6.60 -2.17 -14.43
CA VAL A 32 -6.99 -3.27 -13.53
C VAL A 32 -7.91 -4.26 -14.25
N LEU A 33 -7.53 -5.53 -14.24
CA LEU A 33 -8.25 -6.65 -14.88
C LEU A 33 -9.01 -7.53 -13.89
N SER A 34 -8.60 -7.57 -12.62
CA SER A 34 -9.24 -8.38 -11.57
C SER A 34 -10.33 -7.60 -10.84
N ASP A 35 -11.21 -8.30 -10.13
CA ASP A 35 -12.13 -7.74 -9.14
C ASP A 35 -11.64 -7.97 -7.70
N VAL A 36 -12.19 -7.18 -6.78
CA VAL A 36 -11.87 -7.26 -5.35
C VAL A 36 -12.38 -8.59 -4.79
N GLY A 37 -11.49 -9.34 -4.12
CA GLY A 37 -11.80 -10.64 -3.49
C GLY A 37 -11.39 -11.87 -4.31
N LEU A 38 -10.63 -11.70 -5.40
CA LEU A 38 -9.99 -12.80 -6.12
C LEU A 38 -8.61 -13.12 -5.50
N PHE A 39 -8.11 -14.34 -5.71
CA PHE A 39 -6.82 -14.83 -5.20
C PHE A 39 -5.60 -13.97 -5.58
N GLY A 40 -5.71 -13.13 -6.61
CA GLY A 40 -4.64 -12.25 -7.03
C GLY A 40 -5.14 -11.02 -7.78
N GLY A 41 -4.47 -9.90 -7.55
CA GLY A 41 -4.65 -8.67 -8.31
C GLY A 41 -4.02 -8.79 -9.70
N MET A 42 -4.72 -8.35 -10.75
CA MET A 42 -4.20 -8.35 -12.12
C MET A 42 -4.26 -6.96 -12.73
N ILE A 43 -3.16 -6.56 -13.36
CA ILE A 43 -3.02 -5.31 -14.09
C ILE A 43 -2.54 -5.60 -15.52
N ARG A 44 -3.20 -5.00 -16.50
CA ARG A 44 -2.72 -4.93 -17.88
C ARG A 44 -1.54 -3.97 -17.95
N PHE A 45 -0.40 -4.48 -18.42
CA PHE A 45 0.77 -3.64 -18.64
C PHE A 45 0.53 -2.59 -19.75
N PRO A 46 0.80 -1.28 -19.52
CA PRO A 46 0.55 -0.21 -20.48
C PRO A 46 1.61 -0.14 -21.59
N LYS A 47 1.74 -1.22 -22.38
CA LYS A 47 2.81 -1.43 -23.37
C LYS A 47 2.98 -0.30 -24.40
N ASN A 48 1.93 0.44 -24.74
CA ASN A 48 1.98 1.51 -25.74
C ASN A 48 2.64 2.81 -25.20
N MET A 49 2.93 2.89 -23.90
CA MET A 49 3.53 4.06 -23.27
C MET A 49 5.07 3.97 -23.12
N TYR A 50 5.66 2.80 -23.35
CA TYR A 50 7.07 2.52 -23.07
C TYR A 50 7.70 1.72 -24.23
N LYS A 51 8.96 2.04 -24.57
CA LYS A 51 9.76 1.29 -25.54
C LYS A 51 10.54 0.18 -24.85
N GLU A 52 11.30 0.50 -23.82
CA GLU A 52 12.03 -0.44 -22.98
C GLU A 52 11.56 -0.28 -21.52
N PRO A 53 10.40 -0.86 -21.16
CA PRO A 53 9.87 -0.74 -19.81
C PRO A 53 10.73 -1.49 -18.79
N VAL A 54 11.00 -0.84 -17.67
CA VAL A 54 11.64 -1.42 -16.48
C VAL A 54 10.66 -1.34 -15.32
N LEU A 55 10.44 -2.46 -14.63
CA LEU A 55 9.65 -2.49 -13.41
C LEU A 55 10.52 -2.08 -12.22
N VAL A 56 9.94 -1.27 -11.35
CA VAL A 56 10.56 -0.83 -10.10
C VAL A 56 9.64 -1.23 -8.97
N ALA A 57 10.16 -1.88 -7.94
CA ALA A 57 9.38 -2.32 -6.79
C ALA A 57 10.05 -1.87 -5.50
N SER A 58 9.24 -1.51 -4.50
CA SER A 58 9.68 -1.26 -3.13
C SER A 58 8.70 -1.88 -2.15
N THR A 59 9.19 -2.18 -0.94
CA THR A 59 8.41 -2.72 0.16
C THR A 59 8.78 -2.00 1.44
N ASP A 60 7.78 -1.54 2.19
CA ASP A 60 7.99 -0.77 3.41
C ASP A 60 6.94 -1.12 4.46
N GLY A 61 7.23 -0.68 5.68
CA GLY A 61 6.27 -0.57 6.77
C GLY A 61 6.11 0.87 7.24
N VAL A 62 5.13 1.09 8.13
CA VAL A 62 4.93 2.41 8.78
C VAL A 62 5.90 2.62 9.94
N GLY A 63 6.32 1.54 10.60
CA GLY A 63 7.20 1.59 11.77
C GLY A 63 6.52 2.13 13.03
N THR A 64 7.29 2.70 13.94
CA THR A 64 6.83 3.04 15.30
C THR A 64 5.77 4.14 15.36
N LYS A 65 5.52 4.88 14.28
CA LYS A 65 4.41 5.84 14.16
C LYS A 65 3.05 5.18 14.44
N LEU A 66 2.96 3.87 14.19
CA LEU A 66 1.81 3.04 14.57
C LEU A 66 1.43 3.17 16.06
N LYS A 67 2.41 3.28 16.97
CA LYS A 67 2.13 3.47 18.40
C LYS A 67 1.38 4.77 18.68
N VAL A 68 1.56 5.81 17.87
CA VAL A 68 0.79 7.06 17.98
C VAL A 68 -0.64 6.84 17.52
N ALA A 69 -0.84 6.14 16.40
CA ALA A 69 -2.17 5.78 15.91
C ALA A 69 -2.97 4.99 16.95
N TYR A 70 -2.35 4.03 17.64
CA TYR A 70 -2.99 3.26 18.71
C TYR A 70 -3.41 4.13 19.87
N LYS A 71 -2.52 5.02 20.33
CA LYS A 71 -2.79 5.92 21.46
C LYS A 71 -3.89 6.93 21.15
N MET A 72 -3.97 7.39 19.90
CA MET A 72 -4.94 8.39 19.47
C MET A 72 -6.27 7.78 19.02
N GLY A 73 -6.31 6.47 18.73
CA GLY A 73 -7.48 5.82 18.14
C GLY A 73 -7.81 6.34 16.73
N ILE A 74 -6.81 6.83 15.99
CA ILE A 74 -6.96 7.38 14.64
C ILE A 74 -6.17 6.49 13.68
N HIS A 75 -6.88 5.82 12.78
CA HIS A 75 -6.30 4.78 11.90
C HIS A 75 -6.43 5.09 10.40
N ASP A 76 -7.18 6.12 10.01
CA ASP A 76 -7.47 6.43 8.59
C ASP A 76 -6.40 7.29 7.89
N THR A 77 -5.35 7.67 8.61
CA THR A 77 -4.20 8.40 8.07
C THR A 77 -2.98 7.53 7.84
N ILE A 78 -2.78 6.47 8.63
CA ILE A 78 -1.53 5.67 8.56
C ILE A 78 -1.38 4.91 7.24
N GLY A 79 -2.47 4.61 6.55
CA GLY A 79 -2.41 4.01 5.21
C GLY A 79 -1.84 4.98 4.19
N GLN A 80 -2.07 6.29 4.37
CA GLN A 80 -1.46 7.30 3.50
C GLN A 80 0.04 7.42 3.76
N ASP A 81 0.46 7.32 5.03
CA ASP A 81 1.88 7.29 5.39
C ASP A 81 2.60 6.14 4.67
N LEU A 82 2.02 4.93 4.71
CA LEU A 82 2.60 3.75 4.09
C LEU A 82 2.71 3.88 2.57
N VAL A 83 1.62 4.27 1.89
CA VAL A 83 1.62 4.38 0.43
C VAL A 83 2.62 5.44 -0.03
N ASN A 84 2.64 6.61 0.62
CA ASN A 84 3.55 7.68 0.22
C ASN A 84 5.02 7.34 0.50
N HIS A 85 5.31 6.55 1.54
CA HIS A 85 6.66 6.02 1.79
C HIS A 85 7.14 5.22 0.57
N CYS A 86 6.37 4.19 0.17
CA CYS A 86 6.72 3.36 -0.98
C CYS A 86 6.74 4.14 -2.31
N VAL A 87 5.78 5.06 -2.52
CA VAL A 87 5.75 5.88 -3.75
C VAL A 87 7.00 6.73 -3.86
N ASN A 88 7.44 7.36 -2.78
CA ASN A 88 8.63 8.20 -2.77
C ASN A 88 9.90 7.39 -3.10
N ASP A 89 9.99 6.16 -2.62
CA ASP A 89 11.12 5.26 -2.90
C ASP A 89 11.27 4.90 -4.38
N ILE A 90 10.18 4.72 -5.11
CA ILE A 90 10.24 4.44 -6.54
C ILE A 90 10.32 5.74 -7.36
N LEU A 91 9.84 6.85 -6.82
CA LEU A 91 9.85 8.17 -7.47
C LEU A 91 11.28 8.67 -7.71
N VAL A 92 12.22 8.41 -6.79
CA VAL A 92 13.62 8.87 -6.94
C VAL A 92 14.33 8.26 -8.15
N GLN A 93 13.83 7.13 -8.66
CA GLN A 93 14.33 6.49 -9.89
C GLN A 93 13.55 6.92 -11.15
N GLY A 94 12.56 7.81 -11.00
CA GLY A 94 11.68 8.29 -12.07
C GLY A 94 10.53 7.34 -12.40
N ALA A 95 10.22 6.36 -11.54
CA ALA A 95 9.16 5.40 -11.80
C ALA A 95 7.77 6.00 -11.58
N LYS A 96 6.83 5.64 -12.46
CA LYS A 96 5.40 5.91 -12.29
C LYS A 96 4.75 4.73 -11.57
N PRO A 97 4.05 4.95 -10.44
CA PRO A 97 3.28 3.91 -9.76
C PRO A 97 2.26 3.23 -10.67
N LEU A 98 2.14 1.90 -10.58
CA LEU A 98 1.13 1.11 -11.27
C LEU A 98 0.09 0.55 -10.29
N PHE A 99 0.56 -0.20 -9.31
CA PHE A 99 -0.29 -0.85 -8.32
C PHE A 99 0.40 -0.98 -6.96
N PHE A 100 -0.43 -1.24 -5.96
CA PHE A 100 -0.08 -1.38 -4.57
C PHE A 100 -0.72 -2.65 -3.99
N LEU A 101 0.00 -3.30 -3.10
CA LEU A 101 -0.43 -4.44 -2.30
C LEU A 101 -0.15 -4.15 -0.82
N ASP A 102 -1.05 -4.55 0.06
CA ASP A 102 -0.87 -4.40 1.51
C ASP A 102 -0.93 -5.73 2.27
N TYR A 103 -0.31 -5.75 3.44
CA TYR A 103 -0.41 -6.82 4.41
C TYR A 103 -0.66 -6.19 5.78
N ILE A 104 -1.70 -6.68 6.47
CA ILE A 104 -2.08 -6.23 7.80
C ILE A 104 -1.98 -7.42 8.75
N GLY A 105 -1.03 -7.38 9.67
CA GLY A 105 -0.98 -8.31 10.80
C GLY A 105 -1.63 -7.67 12.02
N THR A 106 -2.51 -8.34 12.75
CA THR A 106 -3.16 -7.76 13.94
C THR A 106 -3.30 -8.79 15.06
N GLY A 107 -3.27 -8.36 16.32
CA GLY A 107 -3.51 -9.27 17.45
C GLY A 107 -4.96 -9.73 17.50
N LYS A 108 -5.88 -8.83 17.14
CA LYS A 108 -7.31 -9.09 17.04
C LYS A 108 -7.89 -8.31 15.88
N LEU A 109 -8.70 -8.94 15.04
CA LEU A 109 -9.34 -8.27 13.93
C LEU A 109 -10.52 -7.45 14.42
N GLU A 110 -10.42 -6.13 14.23
CA GLU A 110 -11.48 -5.16 14.49
C GLU A 110 -11.91 -4.54 13.14
N PRO A 111 -13.09 -4.92 12.58
CA PRO A 111 -13.49 -4.54 11.22
C PRO A 111 -13.49 -3.04 10.94
N GLY A 112 -13.79 -2.22 11.95
CA GLY A 112 -13.75 -0.77 11.84
C GLY A 112 -12.33 -0.23 11.63
N VAL A 113 -11.38 -0.71 12.43
CA VAL A 113 -9.97 -0.34 12.33
C VAL A 113 -9.42 -0.73 10.96
N ILE A 114 -9.60 -1.98 10.54
CA ILE A 114 -9.15 -2.45 9.22
C ILE A 114 -9.74 -1.59 8.09
N ALA A 115 -11.03 -1.25 8.17
CA ALA A 115 -11.67 -0.41 7.17
C ALA A 115 -11.09 1.00 7.10
N ASP A 116 -10.70 1.59 8.24
CA ASP A 116 -10.05 2.90 8.30
C ASP A 116 -8.63 2.85 7.71
N ILE A 117 -7.85 1.83 8.04
CA ILE A 117 -6.52 1.61 7.44
C ILE A 117 -6.63 1.57 5.92
N VAL A 118 -7.53 0.72 5.39
CA VAL A 118 -7.73 0.55 3.94
C VAL A 118 -8.29 1.82 3.29
N LYS A 119 -9.11 2.60 4.00
CA LYS A 119 -9.56 3.93 3.54
C LYS A 119 -8.35 4.86 3.31
N GLY A 120 -7.39 4.87 4.25
CA GLY A 120 -6.14 5.63 4.11
C GLY A 120 -5.29 5.16 2.93
N LEU A 121 -5.05 3.85 2.81
CA LEU A 121 -4.32 3.24 1.70
C LEU A 121 -4.94 3.64 0.35
N ALA A 122 -6.26 3.44 0.22
CA ALA A 122 -6.98 3.75 -1.00
C ALA A 122 -6.96 5.24 -1.34
N LYS A 123 -7.05 6.13 -0.34
CA LYS A 123 -6.96 7.59 -0.56
C LYS A 123 -5.63 7.95 -1.22
N ALA A 124 -4.50 7.51 -0.65
CA ALA A 124 -3.18 7.80 -1.19
C ALA A 124 -2.90 7.10 -2.52
N CYS A 125 -3.44 5.89 -2.75
CA CYS A 125 -3.34 5.23 -4.05
C CYS A 125 -3.97 6.07 -5.16
N ARG A 126 -5.17 6.65 -4.91
CA ARG A 126 -5.81 7.55 -5.87
C ARG A 126 -5.01 8.84 -6.11
N GLU A 127 -4.49 9.44 -5.05
CA GLU A 127 -3.67 10.65 -5.14
C GLU A 127 -2.40 10.41 -5.99
N ASN A 128 -1.86 9.19 -5.95
CA ASN A 128 -0.69 8.76 -6.72
C ASN A 128 -1.02 8.03 -8.04
N ASN A 129 -2.29 7.98 -8.44
CA ASN A 129 -2.77 7.31 -9.66
C ASN A 129 -2.36 5.83 -9.78
N CYS A 130 -2.22 5.11 -8.67
CA CYS A 130 -2.04 3.65 -8.65
C CYS A 130 -3.29 2.93 -8.13
N ALA A 131 -3.40 1.65 -8.48
CA ALA A 131 -4.50 0.82 -8.01
C ALA A 131 -4.10 -0.01 -6.80
N LEU A 132 -4.95 -0.05 -5.77
CA LEU A 132 -4.87 -1.05 -4.71
C LEU A 132 -5.51 -2.33 -5.23
N ILE A 133 -4.69 -3.33 -5.59
CA ILE A 133 -5.18 -4.50 -6.35
C ILE A 133 -5.34 -5.77 -5.51
N GLY A 134 -4.88 -5.75 -4.28
CA GLY A 134 -4.96 -6.89 -3.37
C GLY A 134 -4.28 -6.57 -2.04
N GLY A 135 -4.56 -7.41 -1.06
CA GLY A 135 -3.91 -7.37 0.24
C GLY A 135 -4.35 -8.55 1.08
N GLU A 136 -3.73 -8.70 2.24
CA GLU A 136 -4.00 -9.79 3.17
C GLU A 136 -4.17 -9.26 4.60
N THR A 137 -5.05 -9.88 5.38
CA THR A 137 -5.24 -9.56 6.80
C THR A 137 -5.12 -10.82 7.64
N ALA A 138 -4.13 -10.85 8.54
CA ALA A 138 -3.85 -11.98 9.42
C ALA A 138 -4.11 -11.62 10.89
N GLU A 139 -4.99 -12.38 11.56
CA GLU A 139 -5.18 -12.32 13.01
C GLU A 139 -4.19 -13.27 13.70
N MET A 140 -3.30 -12.73 14.52
CA MET A 140 -2.17 -13.43 15.15
C MET A 140 -2.00 -13.00 16.62
N PRO A 141 -2.92 -13.41 17.52
CA PRO A 141 -2.94 -12.99 18.94
C PRO A 141 -1.71 -13.44 19.75
N GLY A 142 -0.96 -14.43 19.26
CA GLY A 142 0.30 -14.87 19.86
C GLY A 142 1.51 -14.02 19.46
N ILE A 143 1.37 -13.15 18.46
CA ILE A 143 2.45 -12.28 17.93
C ILE A 143 2.19 -10.83 18.31
N TYR A 144 0.96 -10.35 18.11
CA TYR A 144 0.59 -8.96 18.36
C TYR A 144 -0.35 -8.84 19.56
N SER A 145 -0.25 -7.71 20.27
CA SER A 145 -1.24 -7.36 21.29
C SER A 145 -2.60 -7.06 20.66
N ASN A 146 -3.70 -7.29 21.40
CA ASN A 146 -5.07 -7.19 20.86
C ASN A 146 -5.43 -5.83 20.23
N ASN A 147 -4.76 -4.75 20.63
CA ASN A 147 -4.98 -3.39 20.14
C ASN A 147 -3.88 -2.91 19.18
N GLU A 148 -2.99 -3.81 18.76
CA GLU A 148 -1.87 -3.49 17.90
C GLU A 148 -1.98 -4.26 16.59
N TYR A 149 -1.54 -3.59 15.53
CA TYR A 149 -1.33 -4.19 14.22
C TYR A 149 0.09 -3.91 13.72
N ASP A 150 0.42 -4.43 12.56
CA ASP A 150 1.56 -4.02 11.77
C ASP A 150 1.14 -3.95 10.32
N LEU A 151 1.80 -3.09 9.56
CA LEU A 151 1.53 -2.85 8.16
C LEU A 151 2.79 -3.03 7.36
N ALA A 152 2.70 -3.88 6.34
CA ALA A 152 3.68 -3.99 5.29
C ALA A 152 3.00 -3.79 3.93
N SER A 153 3.78 -3.39 2.94
CA SER A 153 3.24 -3.20 1.59
C SER A 153 4.25 -3.53 0.51
N CYS A 154 3.76 -3.65 -0.72
CA CYS A 154 4.57 -3.69 -1.91
C CYS A 154 3.98 -2.74 -2.95
N ILE A 155 4.80 -1.83 -3.45
CA ILE A 155 4.46 -1.02 -4.61
C ILE A 155 5.21 -1.54 -5.83
N VAL A 156 4.55 -1.50 -6.98
CA VAL A 156 5.21 -1.73 -8.27
C VAL A 156 4.89 -0.55 -9.18
N GLY A 157 5.93 0.02 -9.76
CA GLY A 157 5.89 1.05 -10.78
C GLY A 157 6.63 0.64 -12.05
N VAL A 158 6.66 1.56 -13.01
CA VAL A 158 7.33 1.39 -14.29
C VAL A 158 8.09 2.66 -14.66
N VAL A 159 9.25 2.49 -15.26
CA VAL A 159 10.06 3.57 -15.84
C VAL A 159 10.53 3.16 -17.23
N GLU A 160 10.68 4.14 -18.13
CA GLU A 160 11.38 3.92 -19.40
C GLU A 160 12.87 3.80 -19.13
N ARG A 161 13.54 2.76 -19.63
CA ARG A 161 14.96 2.49 -19.33
C ARG A 161 15.87 3.70 -19.57
N SER A 162 15.64 4.44 -20.66
CA SER A 162 16.41 5.64 -21.00
C SER A 162 16.17 6.85 -20.08
N LYS A 163 15.14 6.80 -19.21
CA LYS A 163 14.75 7.87 -18.29
C LYS A 163 15.04 7.56 -16.82
N ILE A 164 15.68 6.43 -16.53
CA ILE A 164 16.07 6.08 -15.15
C ILE A 164 16.97 7.18 -14.59
N ILE A 165 16.67 7.58 -13.35
CA ILE A 165 17.46 8.51 -12.57
C ILE A 165 18.31 7.69 -11.60
N ASP A 166 19.63 7.76 -11.75
CA ASP A 166 20.60 6.97 -10.96
C ASP A 166 21.71 7.84 -10.32
N GLY A 167 21.62 9.16 -10.48
CA GLY A 167 22.62 10.10 -9.96
C GLY A 167 23.92 10.20 -10.77
N SER A 168 24.13 9.38 -11.82
CA SER A 168 25.37 9.37 -12.61
C SER A 168 25.68 10.68 -13.34
N LYS A 169 24.67 11.55 -13.51
CA LYS A 169 24.78 12.87 -14.17
C LYS A 169 25.08 14.02 -13.21
N ILE A 170 25.12 13.76 -11.90
CA ILE A 170 25.40 14.78 -10.88
C ILE A 170 26.85 15.24 -11.01
N LYS A 171 27.08 16.56 -10.92
CA LYS A 171 28.41 17.17 -11.01
C LYS A 171 28.55 18.40 -10.10
N ALA A 172 29.79 18.80 -9.88
CA ALA A 172 30.09 20.03 -9.15
C ALA A 172 29.43 21.24 -9.84
N GLY A 173 28.76 22.07 -9.04
CA GLY A 173 27.99 23.22 -9.53
C GLY A 173 26.48 22.97 -9.66
N ASP A 174 26.02 21.72 -9.53
CA ASP A 174 24.58 21.44 -9.46
C ASP A 174 23.97 21.99 -8.17
N SER A 175 22.72 22.45 -8.25
CA SER A 175 21.97 22.99 -7.12
C SER A 175 21.13 21.92 -6.42
N ILE A 176 20.99 22.03 -5.10
CA ILE A 176 20.10 21.17 -4.30
C ILE A 176 18.77 21.90 -4.09
N ILE A 177 17.67 21.24 -4.43
CA ILE A 177 16.30 21.74 -4.20
C ILE A 177 15.59 20.79 -3.25
N GLY A 178 15.12 21.31 -2.12
CA GLY A 178 14.30 20.57 -1.17
C GLY A 178 12.81 20.86 -1.38
N LEU A 179 11.98 19.84 -1.22
CA LEU A 179 10.52 19.98 -1.12
C LEU A 179 10.12 19.92 0.37
N PRO A 180 9.17 20.76 0.83
CA PRO A 180 8.75 20.73 2.23
C PRO A 180 8.05 19.42 2.59
N SER A 181 8.29 18.92 3.81
CA SER A 181 7.53 17.82 4.42
C SER A 181 6.26 18.33 5.11
N SER A 182 5.37 17.41 5.48
CA SER A 182 4.15 17.71 6.26
C SER A 182 4.38 17.71 7.79
N GLY A 183 5.63 17.50 8.23
CA GLY A 183 6.05 17.42 9.62
C GLY A 183 7.46 16.89 9.77
#